data_AF-A0A6A9T976-F1
#
_entry.id   AF-A0A6A9T976-F1
#
_cell.length_a   1.000
_cell.length_b   1.000
_cell.length_c   1.000
_cell.angle_alpha   90.00
_cell.angle_beta   90.00
_cell.angle_gamma   90.00
#
_symmetry.space_group_name_H-M   'P 1'
#
loop_
_entity.id
_entity.type
_entity.pdbx_description
1 polymer ?
#
loop_
_entity_poly.entity_id
_entity_poly.type
_entity_poly.pdbx_seq_one_letter_code
_entity_poly.pdbx_strand_id
1 'polypeptide(L)' 'MQATVHDLDGDAADELDLPEVFETAYRPDLVQRSALAAQANRKQDYGSDDYAGLRTPAESHGSGRGMAHVPRQD' A
#
# COMPACT_ATOMS: atom_id res chain seq x y z
N MET A 1 12.32 -5.96 -34.04
CA MET A 1 12.79 -7.29 -33.54
C MET A 1 11.69 -8.31 -33.83
N GLN A 2 12.00 -9.59 -34.04
CA GLN A 2 11.00 -10.65 -34.26
C GLN A 2 10.92 -11.61 -33.06
N ALA A 3 9.76 -12.20 -32.83
CA ALA A 3 9.53 -13.21 -31.79
C ALA A 3 8.81 -14.44 -32.36
N THR A 4 9.25 -15.62 -31.93
CA THR A 4 8.63 -16.90 -32.31
C THR A 4 7.29 -17.08 -31.60
N VAL A 5 6.28 -17.49 -32.35
CA VAL A 5 4.98 -17.92 -31.85
C VAL A 5 5.03 -19.44 -31.67
N HIS A 6 4.71 -19.91 -30.47
CA HIS A 6 4.64 -21.34 -30.15
C HIS A 6 3.20 -21.83 -30.22
N ASP A 7 3.02 -23.08 -30.67
CA ASP A 7 1.73 -23.77 -30.57
C ASP A 7 1.47 -24.32 -29.15
N LEU A 8 0.34 -25.01 -28.98
CA LEU A 8 -0.06 -25.58 -27.69
C LEU A 8 0.78 -26.80 -27.26
N ASP A 9 1.45 -27.44 -28.22
CA ASP A 9 2.36 -28.56 -27.97
C ASP A 9 3.78 -28.07 -27.63
N GLY A 10 4.04 -26.77 -27.85
CA GLY A 10 5.28 -26.06 -27.53
C GLY A 10 6.24 -25.92 -28.72
N ASP A 11 5.85 -26.43 -29.88
CA ASP A 11 6.63 -26.35 -31.11
C ASP A 11 6.55 -24.95 -31.74
N ALA A 12 7.57 -24.59 -32.51
CA ALA A 12 7.60 -23.31 -33.20
C ALA A 12 6.62 -23.33 -34.38
N ALA A 13 5.63 -22.44 -34.34
CA ALA A 13 4.56 -22.39 -35.33
C ALA A 13 4.72 -21.22 -36.31
N ASP A 14 5.14 -20.05 -35.84
CA ASP A 14 5.23 -18.82 -36.66
C ASP A 14 6.27 -17.82 -36.09
N GLU A 15 6.47 -16.71 -36.79
CA GLU A 15 7.30 -15.58 -36.36
C GLU A 15 6.57 -14.24 -36.57
N LEU A 16 6.64 -13.37 -35.56
CA LEU A 16 5.93 -12.08 -35.55
C LEU A 16 6.89 -10.92 -35.28
N ASP A 17 6.72 -9.83 -36.01
CA ASP A 17 7.36 -8.55 -35.70
C ASP A 17 6.86 -7.98 -34.36
N LEU A 18 7.77 -7.67 -33.46
CA LEU A 18 7.46 -7.04 -32.18
C LEU A 18 6.93 -5.61 -32.43
N PRO A 19 5.78 -5.26 -31.81
CA PRO A 19 5.26 -3.90 -31.88
C PRO A 19 6.23 -2.87 -31.26
N GLU A 20 6.10 -1.61 -31.70
CA GLU A 20 6.95 -0.47 -31.28
C GLU A 20 7.04 -0.30 -29.74
N VAL A 21 6.00 -0.70 -28.99
CA VAL A 21 6.00 -0.60 -27.51
C VAL A 21 7.16 -1.34 -26.85
N PHE A 22 7.67 -2.41 -27.46
CA PHE A 22 8.83 -3.17 -26.95
C PHE A 22 10.16 -2.43 -27.10
N GLU A 23 10.19 -1.35 -27.89
CA GLU A 23 11.37 -0.48 -28.06
C GLU A 23 11.35 0.71 -27.08
N THR A 24 10.29 0.84 -26.27
CA THR A 24 10.15 1.91 -25.30
C THR A 24 11.31 1.91 -24.30
N ALA A 25 11.89 3.10 -24.09
CA ALA A 25 13.02 3.27 -23.17
C ALA A 25 12.67 2.81 -21.74
N TYR A 26 13.58 2.05 -21.13
CA TYR A 26 13.41 1.54 -19.78
C TYR A 26 13.44 2.68 -18.73
N ARG A 27 12.32 2.87 -18.03
CA ARG A 27 12.11 3.92 -17.02
C ARG A 27 11.60 3.35 -15.69
N PRO A 28 12.47 2.77 -14.86
CA PRO A 28 12.06 2.12 -13.60
C PRO A 28 11.40 3.10 -12.61
N ASP A 29 11.73 4.39 -12.68
CA ASP A 29 11.13 5.45 -11.89
C ASP A 29 9.63 5.64 -12.21
N LEU A 30 9.24 5.57 -13.49
CA LEU A 30 7.85 5.67 -13.92
C LEU A 30 7.07 4.39 -13.59
N VAL A 31 7.68 3.23 -13.81
CA VAL A 31 7.09 1.91 -13.47
C VAL A 31 6.83 1.80 -11.97
N GLN A 32 7.78 2.22 -11.14
CA GLN A 32 7.61 2.19 -9.69
C GLN A 32 6.48 3.12 -9.26
N ARG A 33 6.42 4.35 -9.80
CA ARG A 33 5.36 5.32 -9.46
C ARG A 33 3.97 4.80 -9.80
N SER A 34 3.79 4.22 -10.99
CA SER A 34 2.49 3.68 -11.41
C SER A 34 2.07 2.48 -10.56
N ALA A 35 3.01 1.59 -10.24
CA ALA A 35 2.75 0.44 -9.38
C ALA A 35 2.33 0.85 -7.96
N LEU A 36 3.03 1.83 -7.36
CA LEU A 36 2.70 2.33 -6.02
C LEU A 36 1.33 3.01 -5.99
N ALA A 37 0.97 3.80 -7.01
CA ALA A 37 -0.35 4.40 -7.10
C ALA A 37 -1.46 3.33 -7.21
N ALA A 38 -1.26 2.31 -8.05
CA ALA A 38 -2.21 1.20 -8.18
C ALA A 38 -2.34 0.36 -6.90
N GLN A 39 -1.26 0.20 -6.13
CA GLN A 39 -1.30 -0.45 -4.82
C GLN A 39 -2.07 0.40 -3.80
N ALA A 40 -1.79 1.70 -3.73
CA ALA A 40 -2.49 2.62 -2.83
C ALA A 40 -4.01 2.64 -3.09
N ASN A 41 -4.42 2.70 -4.36
CA ASN A 41 -5.84 2.72 -4.74
C ASN A 41 -6.61 1.45 -4.36
N ARG A 42 -5.92 0.31 -4.16
CA ARG A 42 -6.55 -0.95 -3.75
C ARG A 42 -6.64 -1.12 -2.23
N LYS A 43 -5.96 -0.26 -1.46
CA LYS A 43 -5.95 -0.35 0.00
C LYS A 43 -7.33 -0.05 0.56
N GLN A 44 -7.77 -0.86 1.52
CA GLN A 44 -9.01 -0.62 2.25
C GLN A 44 -8.74 0.31 3.43
N ASP A 45 -9.69 1.21 3.71
CA ASP A 45 -9.63 2.11 4.86
C ASP A 45 -9.72 1.32 6.16
N TYR A 46 -8.93 1.73 7.15
CA TYR A 46 -8.91 1.15 8.47
C TYR A 46 -8.43 2.20 9.47
N GLY A 47 -8.87 2.07 10.72
CA GLY A 47 -8.53 2.99 11.78
C GLY A 47 -9.11 2.52 13.12
N SER A 48 -8.75 3.24 14.17
CA SER A 48 -9.37 3.10 15.50
C SER A 48 -10.59 4.02 15.61
N ASP A 49 -11.49 3.73 16.54
CA ASP A 49 -12.57 4.66 16.90
C ASP A 49 -11.98 5.97 17.45
N ASP A 50 -12.52 7.11 16.99
CA ASP A 50 -12.01 8.46 17.30
C ASP A 50 -11.95 8.77 18.80
N TYR A 51 -12.78 8.11 19.61
CA TYR A 51 -12.85 8.30 21.05
C TYR A 51 -12.38 7.06 21.82
N ALA A 52 -11.64 6.15 21.19
CA ALA A 52 -11.05 5.01 21.87
C ALA A 52 -10.12 5.50 22.99
N GLY A 53 -10.47 5.18 24.25
CA GLY A 53 -9.75 5.65 25.43
C GLY A 53 -10.08 7.07 25.91
N LEU A 54 -10.93 7.82 25.19
CA LEU A 54 -11.30 9.20 25.52
C LEU A 54 -12.71 9.35 26.14
N ARG A 55 -13.51 8.28 26.18
CA ARG A 55 -14.89 8.31 26.73
C ARG A 55 -14.97 8.18 28.25
N THR A 56 -13.89 8.48 28.98
CA THR A 56 -13.87 8.41 30.45
C THR A 56 -13.94 9.82 31.04
N PRO A 57 -14.63 10.02 32.18
CA PRO A 57 -14.64 11.29 32.92
C PRO A 57 -13.38 11.44 33.78
N ALA A 58 -12.28 10.77 33.43
CA ALA A 58 -11.09 10.70 34.26
C ALA A 58 -10.45 12.09 34.40
N GLU A 59 -10.13 12.47 35.65
CA GLU A 59 -9.48 13.74 35.96
C GLU A 59 -8.21 13.51 36.79
N SER A 60 -7.31 14.48 36.77
CA SER A 60 -6.11 14.43 37.59
C SER A 60 -6.43 14.84 39.03
N HIS A 61 -6.00 14.04 40.01
CA HIS A 61 -6.17 14.40 41.43
C HIS A 61 -5.20 15.50 41.93
N GLY A 62 -4.27 15.98 41.09
CA GLY A 62 -3.30 17.01 41.43
C GLY A 62 -2.23 16.61 42.45
N SER A 63 -1.44 17.59 42.89
CA SER A 63 -0.38 17.40 43.88
C SER A 63 -0.91 17.19 45.30
N GLY A 64 -0.03 16.78 46.22
CA GLY A 64 -0.34 16.69 47.66
C GLY A 64 -0.87 15.33 48.12
N ARG A 65 -0.93 14.33 47.24
CA ARG A 65 -1.46 12.99 47.55
C ARG A 65 -0.42 11.85 47.46
N GLY A 66 0.87 12.17 47.25
CA GLY A 66 1.93 11.16 47.09
C GLY A 66 1.74 10.23 45.87
N MET A 67 0.97 10.68 44.87
CA MET A 67 0.63 9.91 43.66
C MET A 67 1.04 10.66 42.39
N ALA A 68 1.22 9.91 41.30
CA ALA A 68 1.39 10.48 39.97
C ALA A 68 0.11 11.21 39.50
N HIS A 69 0.28 12.24 38.66
CA HIS A 69 -0.77 13.15 38.20
C HIS A 69 -1.60 12.64 37.00
N VAL A 70 -1.48 11.36 36.62
CA VAL A 70 -2.23 10.80 35.48
C VAL A 70 -3.75 10.87 35.77
N PRO A 71 -4.61 11.21 34.78
CA PRO A 71 -6.05 11.16 34.96
C PRO A 71 -6.52 9.79 35.45
N ARG A 72 -7.35 9.76 36.48
CA ARG A 72 -7.96 8.55 37.02
C ARG A 72 -9.46 8.70 37.10
N GLN A 73 -10.15 7.59 36.93
CA GLN A 73 -11.58 7.49 37.15
C GLN A 73 -11.77 6.92 38.56
N ASP A 74 -12.65 7.54 39.35
CA ASP A 74 -13.05 7.03 40.66
C ASP A 74 -13.95 5.78 40.54
#